data_AF-A0A939U9B6-F1
#
_entry.id   AF-A0A939U9B6-F1
#
_cell.length_a   1.000
_cell.length_b   1.000
_cell.length_c   1.000
_cell.angle_alpha   90.00
_cell.angle_beta   90.00
_cell.angle_gamma   90.00
#
_symmetry.space_group_name_H-M   'P 1'
#
loop_
_entity.id
_entity.type
_entity.pdbx_description
1 polymer ?
#
loop_
_entity_poly.entity_id
_entity_poly.type
_entity_poly.pdbx_seq_one_letter_code
_entity_poly.pdbx_strand_id
1 'polypeptide(L)'
;TSEDSPEMFEYLRGYSPLHNLKPGTEYPATLVTTADHDDRVVPAHSFKFAATLQDCQAGDAPCLIRIDTKAGHGGGKPVSKQIEEYTDIYSFILYNMPEKRY
;
A
#
# COMPACT_ATOMS: atom_id res chain seq x y z
N THR A 1 -13.95 -0.17 19.12
CA THR A 1 -13.74 -1.05 17.96
C THR A 1 -14.98 -1.05 17.10
N SER A 2 -14.94 -1.52 15.85
CA SER A 2 -16.13 -1.59 14.98
C SER A 2 -17.26 -2.43 15.58
N GLU A 3 -16.93 -3.31 16.51
CA GLU A 3 -17.89 -4.19 17.19
C GLU A 3 -18.53 -3.52 18.41
N ASP A 4 -17.96 -2.41 18.89
CA ASP A 4 -18.43 -1.77 20.13
C ASP A 4 -19.75 -1.00 19.92
N SER A 5 -19.97 -0.45 18.72
CA SER A 5 -21.24 0.21 18.39
C SER A 5 -21.46 0.39 16.88
N PRO A 6 -22.71 0.48 16.40
CA PRO A 6 -23.03 0.83 15.02
C PRO A 6 -22.42 2.17 14.59
N GLU A 7 -22.40 3.16 15.48
CA GLU A 7 -21.79 4.47 15.22
C GLU A 7 -20.29 4.34 14.99
N MET A 8 -19.61 3.47 15.74
CA MET A 8 -18.19 3.22 15.56
C MET A 8 -17.90 2.46 14.27
N PHE A 9 -18.76 1.51 13.87
CA PHE A 9 -18.67 0.84 12.57
C PHE A 9 -18.76 1.85 11.42
N GLU A 10 -19.79 2.71 11.41
CA GLU A 10 -19.96 3.71 10.35
C GLU A 10 -18.82 4.72 10.33
N TYR A 11 -18.34 5.14 11.50
CA TYR A 11 -17.18 6.01 11.60
C TYR A 11 -15.93 5.39 10.98
N LEU A 12 -15.59 4.14 11.38
CA LEU A 12 -14.43 3.41 10.86
C LEU A 12 -14.54 3.16 9.36
N ARG A 13 -15.72 2.77 8.88
CA ARG A 13 -16.00 2.54 7.46
C ARG A 13 -15.85 3.83 6.66
N GLY A 14 -16.27 4.96 7.22
CA GLY A 14 -16.23 6.29 6.58
C GLY A 14 -14.82 6.73 6.17
N TYR A 15 -13.76 6.27 6.85
CA TYR A 15 -12.38 6.62 6.49
C TYR A 15 -11.50 5.42 6.10
N SER A 16 -11.99 4.18 6.26
CA SER A 16 -11.21 2.99 5.95
C SER A 16 -10.72 2.99 4.49
N PRO A 17 -9.40 2.95 4.23
CA PRO A 17 -8.87 3.09 2.86
C PRO A 17 -9.41 2.04 1.89
N LEU A 18 -9.51 0.77 2.33
CA LEU A 18 -10.04 -0.32 1.52
C LEU A 18 -11.48 -0.05 1.05
N HIS A 19 -12.30 0.56 1.90
CA HIS A 19 -13.72 0.77 1.62
C HIS A 19 -14.02 2.09 0.90
N ASN A 20 -13.01 2.96 0.75
CA ASN A 20 -13.16 4.29 0.14
C ASN A 20 -12.49 4.40 -1.23
N LEU A 21 -11.97 3.30 -1.76
CA LEU A 21 -11.61 3.21 -3.18
C LEU A 21 -12.87 3.26 -4.04
N LYS A 22 -12.83 4.01 -5.13
CA LYS A 22 -13.96 4.32 -6.01
C LYS A 22 -13.60 3.91 -7.44
N PRO A 23 -14.39 3.02 -8.07
CA PRO A 23 -14.17 2.63 -9.46
C PRO A 23 -14.15 3.85 -10.39
N GLY A 24 -13.29 3.83 -11.40
CA GLY A 24 -13.19 4.91 -12.38
C GLY A 24 -12.34 6.10 -11.91
N THR A 25 -11.64 5.99 -10.78
CA THR A 25 -10.82 7.08 -10.24
C THR A 25 -9.40 6.99 -10.77
N GLU A 26 -8.83 8.10 -11.21
CA GLU A 26 -7.40 8.23 -11.54
C GLU A 26 -6.59 8.37 -10.25
N TYR A 27 -6.19 7.25 -9.66
CA TYR A 27 -5.33 7.24 -8.48
C TYR A 27 -3.88 7.57 -8.86
N PRO A 28 -3.10 8.19 -7.94
CA PRO A 28 -1.68 8.43 -8.18
C PRO A 28 -0.89 7.11 -8.23
N ALA A 29 0.31 7.18 -8.81
CA ALA A 29 1.26 6.07 -8.78
C ALA A 29 1.49 5.64 -7.33
N THR A 30 1.21 4.37 -7.03
CA THR A 30 1.19 3.83 -5.66
C THR A 30 2.02 2.56 -5.60
N LEU A 31 2.95 2.50 -4.64
CA LEU A 31 3.69 1.29 -4.28
C LEU A 31 3.32 0.89 -2.86
N VAL A 32 2.47 -0.12 -2.72
CA VAL A 32 2.10 -0.69 -1.41
C VAL A 32 3.23 -1.61 -0.95
N THR A 33 3.75 -1.42 0.26
CA THR A 33 4.78 -2.31 0.82
C THR A 33 4.20 -3.17 1.95
N THR A 34 4.65 -4.42 2.03
CA THR A 34 4.32 -5.35 3.12
C THR A 34 5.38 -6.45 3.20
N ALA A 35 5.27 -7.35 4.17
CA ALA A 35 6.19 -8.47 4.35
C ALA A 35 5.42 -9.77 4.61
N ASP A 36 5.87 -10.88 4.07
CA ASP A 36 5.13 -12.15 4.08
C ASP A 36 4.93 -12.79 5.47
N HIS A 37 5.77 -12.44 6.45
CA HIS A 37 5.69 -12.91 7.84
C HIS A 37 5.43 -11.77 8.83
N ASP A 38 4.74 -10.69 8.42
CA ASP A 38 4.26 -9.68 9.35
C ASP A 38 3.06 -10.20 10.17
N ASP A 39 3.32 -10.65 11.40
CA ASP A 39 2.31 -11.12 12.34
C ASP A 39 1.71 -9.99 13.21
N ARG A 40 2.23 -8.76 13.09
CA ARG A 40 1.75 -7.58 13.83
C ARG A 40 0.67 -6.83 13.07
N VAL A 41 0.88 -6.62 11.77
CA VAL A 41 -0.11 -6.05 10.86
C VAL A 41 -0.20 -6.98 9.65
N VAL A 42 -1.22 -7.83 9.66
CA VAL A 42 -1.30 -8.94 8.70
C VAL A 42 -1.25 -8.45 7.25
N PRO A 43 -0.51 -9.13 6.35
CA PRO A 43 -0.30 -8.66 4.97
C PRO A 43 -1.58 -8.57 4.14
N ALA A 44 -2.63 -9.27 4.58
CA ALA A 44 -3.95 -9.24 3.96
C ALA A 44 -4.56 -7.83 3.88
N HIS A 45 -4.16 -6.89 4.74
CA HIS A 45 -4.55 -5.47 4.59
C HIS A 45 -4.00 -4.90 3.28
N SER A 46 -2.70 -5.03 3.06
CA SER A 46 -2.02 -4.57 1.85
C SER A 46 -2.49 -5.32 0.61
N PHE A 47 -2.71 -6.64 0.70
CA PHE A 47 -3.19 -7.45 -0.44
C PHE A 47 -4.56 -7.01 -0.92
N LYS A 48 -5.53 -6.88 0.00
CA LYS A 48 -6.88 -6.44 -0.36
C LYS A 48 -6.86 -5.01 -0.90
N PHE A 49 -6.12 -4.10 -0.27
CA PHE A 49 -6.04 -2.72 -0.71
C PHE A 49 -5.42 -2.61 -2.11
N ALA A 50 -4.30 -3.30 -2.37
CA ALA A 50 -3.65 -3.29 -3.69
C ALA A 50 -4.55 -3.88 -4.78
N ALA A 51 -5.23 -5.00 -4.50
CA ALA A 51 -6.15 -5.61 -5.47
C ALA A 51 -7.33 -4.68 -5.80
N THR A 52 -7.97 -4.09 -4.78
CA THR A 52 -9.08 -3.14 -5.00
C THR A 52 -8.59 -1.86 -5.68
N LEU A 53 -7.38 -1.39 -5.37
CA LEU A 53 -6.80 -0.21 -6.01
C LEU A 53 -6.56 -0.44 -7.50
N GLN A 54 -6.00 -1.60 -7.86
CA GLN A 54 -5.80 -2.00 -9.25
C GLN A 54 -7.12 -2.12 -10.02
N ASP A 55 -8.16 -2.67 -9.39
CA ASP A 55 -9.50 -2.78 -9.99
C ASP A 55 -10.19 -1.41 -10.19
N CYS A 56 -9.99 -0.48 -9.25
CA CYS A 56 -10.61 0.84 -9.29
C CYS A 56 -9.86 1.88 -10.14
N GLN A 57 -8.58 1.65 -10.43
CA GLN A 57 -7.71 2.59 -11.16
C GLN A 57 -8.18 2.76 -12.61
N ALA A 58 -8.46 4.00 -12.99
CA ALA A 58 -8.80 4.37 -14.37
C ALA A 58 -7.69 5.07 -15.14
N GLY A 59 -6.68 5.59 -14.44
CA GLY A 59 -5.52 6.26 -15.04
C GLY A 59 -4.37 5.30 -15.35
N ASP A 60 -3.37 5.80 -16.08
CA ASP A 60 -2.19 5.02 -16.47
C ASP A 60 -1.12 4.90 -15.36
N ALA A 61 -1.33 5.56 -14.22
CA ALA A 61 -0.36 5.56 -13.14
C ALA A 61 -0.30 4.17 -12.46
N PRO A 62 0.92 3.62 -12.22
CA PRO A 62 1.05 2.25 -11.75
C PRO A 62 0.58 2.07 -10.30
N CYS A 63 -0.20 1.01 -10.06
CA CYS A 63 -0.60 0.56 -8.72
C CYS A 63 0.06 -0.80 -8.43
N LEU A 64 1.17 -0.79 -7.69
CA LEU A 64 2.01 -1.96 -7.43
C LEU A 64 1.96 -2.36 -5.96
N ILE A 65 2.29 -3.61 -5.69
CA ILE A 65 2.57 -4.12 -4.35
C ILE A 65 3.93 -4.81 -4.32
N ARG A 66 4.76 -4.45 -3.33
CA ARG A 66 6.05 -5.07 -3.03
C ARG A 66 5.93 -5.87 -1.74
N ILE A 67 6.18 -7.18 -1.84
CA ILE A 67 6.11 -8.11 -0.72
C ILE A 67 7.52 -8.56 -0.39
N ASP A 68 8.04 -8.15 0.76
CA ASP A 68 9.34 -8.60 1.24
C ASP A 68 9.22 -10.04 1.77
N THR A 69 10.04 -10.96 1.26
CA THR A 69 9.97 -12.38 1.63
C THR A 69 10.88 -12.71 2.81
N LYS A 70 10.51 -13.63 3.69
CA LYS A 70 11.29 -13.92 4.92
C LYS A 70 11.54 -12.65 5.76
N ALA A 71 10.55 -11.75 5.82
CA ALA A 71 10.60 -10.52 6.59
C ALA A 71 9.31 -10.36 7.40
N GLY A 72 9.43 -9.76 8.58
CA GLY A 72 8.27 -9.38 9.42
C GLY A 72 8.00 -7.88 9.39
N HIS A 73 7.43 -7.35 10.46
CA HIS A 73 7.01 -5.94 10.59
C HIS A 73 8.13 -4.87 10.49
N GLY A 74 9.39 -5.28 10.34
CA GLY A 74 10.55 -4.39 10.20
C GLY A 74 11.68 -4.67 11.17
N GLY A 75 11.40 -5.35 12.29
CA GLY A 75 12.42 -5.75 13.27
C GLY A 75 13.42 -6.75 12.67
N GLY A 76 14.72 -6.46 12.79
CA GLY A 76 15.79 -7.38 12.40
C GLY A 76 16.00 -7.55 10.89
N LYS A 77 15.43 -6.68 10.05
CA LYS A 77 15.63 -6.74 8.60
C LYS A 77 17.12 -6.57 8.26
N PRO A 78 17.76 -7.51 7.53
CA PRO A 78 19.16 -7.37 7.12
C PRO A 78 19.41 -6.06 6.36
N VAL A 79 20.58 -5.46 6.55
CA VAL A 79 20.94 -4.19 5.87
C VAL A 79 20.81 -4.30 4.35
N SER A 80 21.17 -5.45 3.75
CA SER A 80 21.00 -5.68 2.32
C SER A 80 19.54 -5.53 1.86
N LYS A 81 18.59 -6.10 2.62
CA LYS A 81 17.15 -5.98 2.33
C LYS A 81 16.62 -4.56 2.52
N GLN A 82 17.16 -3.83 3.49
CA GLN A 82 16.85 -2.41 3.66
C GLN A 82 17.32 -1.60 2.44
N ILE A 83 18.54 -1.86 1.96
CA ILE A 83 19.09 -1.19 0.76
C ILE A 83 18.21 -1.50 -0.46
N GLU A 84 17.82 -2.75 -0.68
CA GLU A 84 16.91 -3.14 -1.77
C GLU A 84 15.56 -2.42 -1.66
N GLU A 85 14.95 -2.41 -0.47
CA GLU A 85 13.67 -1.74 -0.23
C GLU A 85 13.73 -0.24 -0.51
N TYR A 86 14.74 0.46 0.02
CA TYR A 86 14.91 1.88 -0.25
C TYR A 86 15.22 2.17 -1.71
N THR A 87 16.01 1.29 -2.36
CA THR A 87 16.28 1.41 -3.80
C THR A 87 14.99 1.36 -4.60
N ASP A 88 14.16 0.34 -4.38
CA ASP A 88 12.87 0.20 -5.06
C ASP A 88 11.94 1.39 -4.80
N ILE A 89 11.85 1.86 -3.54
CA ILE A 89 11.02 3.00 -3.16
C ILE A 89 11.48 4.28 -3.85
N TYR A 90 12.77 4.62 -3.77
CA TYR A 90 13.28 5.86 -4.35
C TYR A 90 13.26 5.83 -5.88
N SER A 91 13.58 4.69 -6.50
CA SER A 91 13.44 4.52 -7.94
C SER A 91 11.98 4.67 -8.38
N PHE A 92 11.02 4.09 -7.66
CA PHE A 92 9.60 4.27 -7.96
C PHE A 92 9.15 5.73 -7.83
N ILE A 93 9.56 6.42 -6.76
CA ILE A 93 9.24 7.83 -6.54
C ILE A 93 9.80 8.68 -7.68
N LEU A 94 11.10 8.59 -7.96
CA LEU A 94 11.75 9.42 -8.98
C LEU A 94 11.24 9.12 -10.39
N TYR A 95 10.90 7.87 -10.69
CA TYR A 95 10.36 7.49 -11.99
C TYR A 95 8.93 8.02 -12.22
N ASN A 96 8.09 8.05 -11.18
CA ASN A 96 6.68 8.45 -11.29
C ASN A 96 6.41 9.90 -10.88
N MET A 97 7.38 10.59 -10.27
CA MET A 97 7.26 12.01 -10.01
C MET A 97 7.36 12.78 -11.32
N PRO A 98 6.40 13.67 -11.62
CA PRO A 98 6.51 14.55 -12.76
C PRO A 98 7.60 15.60 -12.47
N GLU A 99 8.84 15.34 -12.90
CA GLU A 99 9.82 16.42 -12.98
C GLU A 99 9.40 17.39 -14.09
N LYS A 100 9.34 18.69 -13.74
CA LYS A 100 9.60 19.73 -14.73
C LYS A 100 10.98 19.42 -15.31
N ARG A 101 11.01 18.90 -16.53
CA ARG A 101 12.22 18.85 -17.36
C ARG A 101 12.74 20.29 -17.43
N TYR A 102 13.84 20.58 -16.74
CA TYR A 102 14.60 21.82 -16.91
C TYR A 102 15.39 21.76 -18.22
#